data_AF-A0A1E7K2C7-F1
#
_entry.id   AF-A0A1E7K2C7-F1
#
_cell.length_a   1.000
_cell.length_b   1.000
_cell.length_c   1.000
_cell.angle_alpha   90.00
_cell.angle_beta   90.00
_cell.angle_gamma   90.00
#
_symmetry.space_group_name_H-M   'P 1'
#
loop_
_entity.id
_entity.type
_entity.pdbx_description
1 polymer ?
#
loop_
_entity_poly.entity_id
_entity_poly.type
_entity_poly.pdbx_seq_one_letter_code
_entity_poly.pdbx_strand_id
1 'polypeptide(L)'
;MDETEFWELIDSTRQEADSDPQEQADLLVERLTQLDPDAVTYFARHFESRYNRAYQWDLWAAAWILLDGASDDVFDAFRCWLIGQGREVFEGAAHDADALAELLDDFDEELDGDGEELGFAADEAYEQLTGTVLPDLGLPEAPADPEGVALDLEDTGALADRLPRLWDRFRGE
;
A
#
# COMPACT_ATOMS: atom_id res chain seq x y z
N MET A 1 -10.00 -16.52 3.99
CA MET A 1 -9.31 -15.97 5.17
C MET A 1 -10.10 -14.81 5.73
N ASP A 2 -9.92 -14.52 7.01
CA ASP A 2 -10.41 -13.30 7.63
C ASP A 2 -9.35 -12.17 7.61
N GLU A 3 -9.74 -11.00 8.12
CA GLU A 3 -8.88 -9.81 8.14
C GLU A 3 -7.65 -9.98 9.05
N THR A 4 -7.77 -10.74 10.14
CA THR A 4 -6.62 -10.97 11.03
C THR A 4 -5.59 -11.83 10.34
N GLU A 5 -6.01 -12.92 9.68
CA GLU A 5 -5.14 -13.79 8.89
C GLU A 5 -4.45 -13.02 7.74
N PHE A 6 -5.18 -12.10 7.07
CA PHE A 6 -4.61 -11.23 6.03
C PHE A 6 -3.43 -10.40 6.57
N TRP A 7 -3.64 -9.70 7.68
CA TRP A 7 -2.60 -8.86 8.27
C TRP A 7 -1.43 -9.67 8.81
N GLU A 8 -1.69 -10.84 9.41
CA GLU A 8 -0.64 -11.76 9.86
C GLU A 8 0.26 -12.21 8.69
N LEU A 9 -0.31 -12.48 7.51
CA LEU A 9 0.47 -12.80 6.32
C LEU A 9 1.36 -11.62 5.90
N ILE A 10 0.77 -10.43 5.72
CA ILE A 10 1.51 -9.21 5.36
C ILE A 10 2.67 -8.94 6.33
N ASP A 11 2.40 -8.96 7.63
CA ASP A 11 3.43 -8.67 8.65
C ASP A 11 4.50 -9.75 8.69
N SER A 12 4.14 -11.02 8.49
CA SER A 12 5.11 -12.12 8.48
C SER A 12 6.06 -12.07 7.29
N THR A 13 5.55 -11.75 6.09
CA THR A 13 6.38 -11.65 4.89
C THR A 13 7.23 -10.39 4.90
N ARG A 14 6.71 -9.26 5.41
CA ARG A 14 7.49 -8.03 5.60
C ARG A 14 8.70 -8.25 6.51
N GLN A 15 8.49 -8.94 7.63
CA GLN A 15 9.56 -9.25 8.59
C GLN A 15 10.61 -10.20 8.01
N GLU A 16 10.20 -11.17 7.18
CA GLU A 16 11.11 -12.12 6.54
C GLU A 16 11.90 -11.48 5.39
N ALA A 17 11.30 -10.53 4.68
CA ALA A 17 11.92 -9.76 3.60
C ALA A 17 12.84 -8.61 4.05
N ASP A 18 13.04 -8.43 5.37
CA ASP A 18 13.79 -7.29 5.93
C ASP A 18 13.30 -5.92 5.41
N SER A 19 11.98 -5.81 5.19
CA SER A 19 11.28 -4.64 4.61
C SER A 19 11.53 -4.35 3.12
N ASP A 20 12.16 -5.25 2.37
CA ASP A 20 12.23 -5.17 0.89
C ASP A 20 10.86 -5.52 0.26
N PRO A 21 10.20 -4.61 -0.47
CA PRO A 21 8.87 -4.85 -1.02
C PRO A 21 8.81 -5.95 -2.09
N GLN A 22 9.88 -6.10 -2.87
CA GLN A 22 9.97 -7.11 -3.93
C GLN A 22 10.11 -8.50 -3.31
N GLU A 23 11.02 -8.66 -2.35
CA GLU A 23 11.17 -9.93 -1.62
C GLU A 23 9.91 -10.25 -0.81
N GLN A 24 9.23 -9.24 -0.25
CA GLN A 24 7.95 -9.42 0.42
C GLN A 24 6.87 -9.95 -0.55
N ALA A 25 6.80 -9.45 -1.78
CA ALA A 25 5.86 -9.91 -2.80
C ALA A 25 6.12 -11.38 -3.17
N ASP A 26 7.37 -11.75 -3.43
CA ASP A 26 7.77 -13.14 -3.72
C ASP A 26 7.36 -14.09 -2.58
N LEU A 27 7.62 -13.68 -1.34
CA LEU A 27 7.21 -14.45 -0.15
C LEU A 27 5.69 -14.54 -0.04
N LEU A 28 4.94 -13.47 -0.32
CA LEU A 28 3.47 -13.51 -0.32
C LEU A 28 2.97 -14.53 -1.34
N VAL A 29 3.50 -14.54 -2.56
CA VAL A 29 3.15 -15.56 -3.58
C VAL A 29 3.46 -16.96 -3.07
N GLU A 30 4.63 -17.20 -2.49
CA GLU A 30 4.99 -18.52 -1.92
C GLU A 30 4.04 -18.96 -0.79
N ARG A 31 3.59 -18.03 0.08
CA ARG A 31 2.65 -18.37 1.16
C ARG A 31 1.25 -18.61 0.62
N LEU A 32 0.77 -17.76 -0.30
CA LEU A 32 -0.57 -17.85 -0.87
C LEU A 32 -0.75 -19.11 -1.71
N THR A 33 0.27 -19.55 -2.44
CA THR A 33 0.25 -20.81 -3.22
C THR A 33 0.20 -22.08 -2.37
N GLN A 34 0.37 -21.96 -1.04
CA GLN A 34 0.17 -23.07 -0.09
C GLN A 34 -1.26 -23.13 0.47
N LEU A 35 -2.08 -22.12 0.19
CA LEU A 35 -3.48 -22.05 0.60
C LEU A 35 -4.42 -22.59 -0.49
N ASP A 36 -5.69 -22.72 -0.15
CA ASP A 36 -6.72 -22.99 -1.16
C ASP A 36 -7.08 -21.73 -1.97
N PRO A 37 -7.56 -21.88 -3.23
CA PRO A 37 -7.91 -20.74 -4.08
C PRO A 37 -8.95 -19.78 -3.50
N ASP A 38 -9.90 -20.30 -2.69
CA ASP A 38 -10.90 -19.46 -2.03
C ASP A 38 -10.22 -18.52 -1.02
N ALA A 39 -9.25 -19.03 -0.23
CA ALA A 39 -8.45 -18.23 0.68
C ALA A 39 -7.66 -17.12 -0.04
N VAL A 40 -7.07 -17.42 -1.21
CA VAL A 40 -6.37 -16.41 -2.04
C VAL A 40 -7.34 -15.35 -2.56
N THR A 41 -8.56 -15.75 -2.97
CA THR A 41 -9.59 -14.77 -3.37
C THR A 41 -10.02 -13.88 -2.20
N TYR A 42 -10.08 -14.40 -0.98
CA TYR A 42 -10.33 -13.57 0.20
C TYR A 42 -9.16 -12.63 0.52
N PHE A 43 -7.91 -13.08 0.35
CA PHE A 43 -6.74 -12.20 0.47
C PHE A 43 -6.85 -11.03 -0.51
N ALA A 44 -7.11 -11.31 -1.79
CA ALA A 44 -7.27 -10.30 -2.82
C ALA A 44 -8.38 -9.30 -2.48
N ARG A 45 -9.52 -9.76 -1.95
CA ARG A 45 -10.60 -8.88 -1.48
C ARG A 45 -10.15 -7.94 -0.37
N HIS A 46 -9.35 -8.44 0.58
CA HIS A 46 -8.84 -7.62 1.67
C HIS A 46 -7.85 -6.57 1.16
N PHE A 47 -6.94 -6.97 0.26
CA PHE A 47 -5.97 -6.09 -0.36
C PHE A 47 -6.65 -5.00 -1.20
N GLU A 48 -7.52 -5.38 -2.14
CA GLU A 48 -8.22 -4.46 -3.05
C GLU A 48 -9.11 -3.46 -2.30
N SER A 49 -9.77 -3.89 -1.22
CA SER A 49 -10.54 -3.00 -0.36
C SER A 49 -9.68 -1.90 0.29
N ARG A 50 -8.45 -2.25 0.69
CA ARG A 50 -7.48 -1.31 1.27
C ARG A 50 -6.86 -0.41 0.21
N TYR A 51 -6.55 -0.98 -0.96
CA TYR A 51 -6.03 -0.24 -2.11
C TYR A 51 -6.99 0.89 -2.52
N ASN A 52 -8.28 0.58 -2.61
CA ASN A 52 -9.32 1.57 -2.89
C ASN A 52 -9.47 2.60 -1.76
N ARG A 53 -9.44 2.16 -0.50
CA ARG A 53 -9.53 3.06 0.66
C ARG A 53 -8.32 4.01 0.77
N ALA A 54 -7.15 3.59 0.28
CA ALA A 54 -5.94 4.41 0.27
C ALA A 54 -5.93 5.46 -0.86
N TYR A 55 -6.93 5.46 -1.75
CA TYR A 55 -7.05 6.46 -2.80
C TYR A 55 -7.56 7.80 -2.24
N GLN A 56 -6.68 8.51 -1.54
CA GLN A 56 -6.97 9.75 -0.82
C GLN A 56 -5.96 10.84 -1.17
N TRP A 57 -6.42 12.09 -1.24
CA TRP A 57 -5.54 13.25 -1.50
C TRP A 57 -4.43 13.39 -0.47
N ASP A 58 -4.71 13.11 0.81
CA ASP A 58 -3.72 13.25 1.87
C ASP A 58 -2.63 12.17 1.80
N LEU A 59 -2.99 10.94 1.41
CA LEU A 59 -2.00 9.89 1.17
C LEU A 59 -1.18 10.14 -0.10
N TRP A 60 -1.78 10.75 -1.12
CA TRP A 60 -1.04 11.16 -2.32
C TRP A 60 -0.06 12.28 -2.00
N ALA A 61 -0.47 13.25 -1.17
CA ALA A 61 0.43 14.27 -0.65
C ALA A 61 1.60 13.65 0.14
N ALA A 62 1.33 12.61 0.94
CA ALA A 62 2.39 11.90 1.67
C ALA A 62 3.36 11.20 0.72
N ALA A 63 2.86 10.48 -0.29
CA ALA A 63 3.68 9.87 -1.33
C ALA A 63 4.56 10.91 -2.04
N TRP A 64 3.98 12.06 -2.39
CA TRP A 64 4.69 13.14 -3.04
C TRP A 64 5.83 13.70 -2.17
N ILE A 65 5.58 13.88 -0.86
CA ILE A 65 6.60 14.35 0.09
C ILE A 65 7.71 13.33 0.27
N LEU A 66 7.40 12.04 0.37
CA LEU A 66 8.39 10.99 0.61
C LEU A 66 9.26 10.74 -0.64
N LEU A 67 8.62 10.64 -1.81
CA LEU A 67 9.24 10.23 -3.08
C LEU A 67 9.74 11.40 -3.95
N ASP A 68 9.60 12.64 -3.50
CA ASP A 68 9.92 13.85 -4.28
C ASP A 68 9.09 13.99 -5.57
N GLY A 69 7.84 13.56 -5.49
CA GLY A 69 6.91 13.50 -6.62
C GLY A 69 6.26 12.14 -6.75
N ALA A 70 4.97 12.12 -7.09
CA ALA A 70 4.23 10.88 -7.31
C ALA A 70 3.20 11.09 -8.43
N SER A 71 3.49 10.60 -9.64
CA SER A 71 2.46 10.46 -10.68
C SER A 71 1.42 9.42 -10.27
N ASP A 72 0.35 9.26 -11.06
CA ASP A 72 -0.68 8.25 -10.81
C ASP A 72 -0.07 6.85 -10.59
N ASP A 73 0.77 6.37 -11.51
CA ASP A 73 1.41 5.05 -11.41
C ASP A 73 2.30 4.89 -10.16
N VAL A 74 3.01 5.97 -9.76
CA VAL A 74 3.86 5.96 -8.56
C VAL A 74 3.00 5.94 -7.30
N PHE A 75 1.86 6.65 -7.31
CA PHE A 75 0.93 6.61 -6.20
C PHE A 75 0.22 5.26 -6.09
N ASP A 76 -0.08 4.61 -7.20
CA ASP A 76 -0.60 3.23 -7.24
C ASP A 76 0.38 2.26 -6.55
N ALA A 77 1.65 2.29 -6.95
CA ALA A 77 2.70 1.49 -6.30
C ALA A 77 2.85 1.83 -4.80
N PHE A 78 2.81 3.11 -4.44
CA PHE A 78 2.88 3.57 -3.04
C PHE A 78 1.73 3.05 -2.19
N ARG A 79 0.50 3.00 -2.72
CA ARG A 79 -0.66 2.45 -2.01
C ARG A 79 -0.48 0.96 -1.73
N CYS A 80 0.09 0.20 -2.68
CA CYS A 80 0.42 -1.20 -2.47
C CYS A 80 1.53 -1.37 -1.41
N TRP A 81 2.59 -0.55 -1.48
CA TRP A 81 3.65 -0.53 -0.47
C TRP A 81 3.12 -0.21 0.93
N LEU A 82 2.22 0.77 1.05
CA LEU A 82 1.62 1.17 2.33
C LEU A 82 0.81 0.04 2.96
N ILE A 83 0.15 -0.79 2.15
CA ILE A 83 -0.51 -2.03 2.63
C ILE A 83 0.55 -3.02 3.10
N GLY A 84 1.64 -3.17 2.35
CA GLY A 84 2.80 -4.01 2.68
C GLY A 84 3.44 -3.69 4.03
N GLN A 85 3.41 -2.41 4.46
CA GLN A 85 3.90 -1.95 5.78
C GLN A 85 3.13 -2.52 6.98
N GLY A 86 2.02 -3.21 6.73
CA GLY A 86 1.24 -3.87 7.77
C GLY A 86 0.18 -2.97 8.41
N ARG A 87 -0.55 -3.55 9.35
CA ARG A 87 -1.82 -2.97 9.82
C ARG A 87 -1.66 -1.61 10.49
N GLU A 88 -0.67 -1.48 11.37
CA GLU A 88 -0.49 -0.29 12.20
C GLU A 88 -0.17 0.94 11.34
N VAL A 89 0.78 0.79 10.43
CA VAL A 89 1.18 1.86 9.50
C VAL A 89 0.05 2.20 8.55
N PHE A 90 -0.56 1.19 7.91
CA PHE A 90 -1.65 1.41 6.95
C PHE A 90 -2.86 2.11 7.60
N GLU A 91 -3.37 1.58 8.71
CA GLU A 91 -4.57 2.15 9.35
C GLU A 91 -4.29 3.52 9.96
N GLY A 92 -3.08 3.75 10.48
CA GLY A 92 -2.64 5.05 10.96
C GLY A 92 -2.61 6.08 9.84
N ALA A 93 -1.94 5.77 8.74
CA ALA A 93 -1.82 6.66 7.58
C ALA A 93 -3.16 6.91 6.88
N ALA A 94 -4.00 5.87 6.71
CA ALA A 94 -5.32 6.01 6.11
C ALA A 94 -6.31 6.80 6.98
N HIS A 95 -5.99 7.01 8.26
CA HIS A 95 -6.74 7.89 9.15
C HIS A 95 -6.16 9.30 9.20
N ASP A 96 -4.83 9.41 9.26
CA ASP A 96 -4.06 10.64 9.33
C ASP A 96 -2.73 10.43 8.61
N ALA A 97 -2.63 10.87 7.35
CA ALA A 97 -1.44 10.67 6.53
C ALA A 97 -0.19 11.35 7.14
N ASP A 98 -0.36 12.42 7.91
CA ASP A 98 0.73 13.12 8.58
C ASP A 98 1.35 12.28 9.72
N ALA A 99 0.64 11.25 10.19
CA ALA A 99 1.15 10.30 11.18
C ALA A 99 2.26 9.39 10.61
N LEU A 100 2.43 9.30 9.29
CA LEU A 100 3.57 8.61 8.67
C LEU A 100 4.91 9.20 9.15
N ALA A 101 4.92 10.46 9.57
CA ALA A 101 6.08 11.11 10.17
C ALA A 101 6.55 10.47 11.49
N GLU A 102 5.70 9.68 12.15
CA GLU A 102 6.01 8.97 13.39
C GLU A 102 5.97 7.45 13.21
N LEU A 103 5.13 6.95 12.30
CA LEU A 103 4.92 5.52 12.05
C LEU A 103 6.02 4.88 11.21
N LEU A 104 6.68 5.65 10.34
CA LEU A 104 7.83 5.17 9.58
C LEU A 104 9.10 5.31 10.43
N ASP A 105 9.83 4.21 10.62
CA ASP A 105 11.11 4.22 11.33
C ASP A 105 12.19 4.90 10.48
N ASP A 106 12.37 4.46 9.24
CA ASP A 106 13.19 5.06 8.19
C ASP A 106 12.42 5.01 6.85
N PHE A 107 12.95 5.69 5.82
CA PHE A 107 12.42 5.65 4.46
C PHE A 107 13.58 5.72 3.47
N ASP A 108 13.79 4.66 2.70
CA ASP A 108 14.78 4.57 1.64
C ASP A 108 14.12 4.86 0.29
N GLU A 109 14.38 6.02 -0.31
CA GLU A 109 13.77 6.43 -1.59
C GLU A 109 14.07 5.50 -2.78
N GLU A 110 15.08 4.61 -2.68
CA GLU A 110 15.39 3.65 -3.73
C GLU A 110 14.55 2.36 -3.63
N LEU A 111 13.99 2.05 -2.46
CA LEU A 111 13.28 0.80 -2.18
C LEU A 111 11.85 1.03 -1.69
N ASP A 112 11.66 1.97 -0.78
CA ASP A 112 10.38 2.26 -0.16
C ASP A 112 9.45 3.06 -1.08
N GLY A 113 8.16 2.76 -0.98
CA GLY A 113 7.12 3.39 -1.80
C GLY A 113 6.91 2.74 -3.15
N ASP A 114 7.76 1.80 -3.58
CA ASP A 114 7.50 0.95 -4.75
C ASP A 114 7.01 -0.43 -4.30
N GLY A 115 5.68 -0.61 -4.31
CA GLY A 115 5.04 -1.85 -3.89
C GLY A 115 4.19 -2.49 -4.98
N GLU A 116 4.41 -2.16 -6.26
CA GLU A 116 3.57 -2.63 -7.37
C GLU A 116 3.36 -4.16 -7.33
N GLU A 117 4.43 -4.92 -7.13
CA GLU A 117 4.41 -6.39 -7.10
C GLU A 117 3.58 -6.98 -5.95
N LEU A 118 3.45 -6.27 -4.83
CA LEU A 118 2.57 -6.68 -3.73
C LEU A 118 1.10 -6.72 -4.18
N GLY A 119 0.73 -5.83 -5.09
CA GLY A 119 -0.61 -5.77 -5.69
C GLY A 119 -0.91 -6.98 -6.57
N PHE A 120 0.10 -7.54 -7.24
CA PHE A 120 -0.05 -8.69 -8.14
C PHE A 120 0.04 -10.04 -7.43
N ALA A 121 0.57 -10.11 -6.20
CA ALA A 121 0.84 -11.36 -5.50
C ALA A 121 -0.36 -12.33 -5.43
N ALA A 122 -1.58 -11.79 -5.26
CA ALA A 122 -2.79 -12.60 -5.19
C ALA A 122 -3.21 -13.18 -6.55
N ASP A 123 -3.09 -12.37 -7.62
CA ASP A 123 -3.37 -12.81 -8.99
C ASP A 123 -2.39 -13.90 -9.42
N GLU A 124 -1.10 -13.70 -9.16
CA GLU A 124 -0.07 -14.68 -9.48
C GLU A 124 -0.28 -15.99 -8.74
N ALA A 125 -0.51 -15.93 -7.41
CA ALA A 125 -0.74 -17.13 -6.62
C ALA A 125 -1.99 -17.89 -7.08
N TYR A 126 -3.07 -17.19 -7.41
CA TYR A 126 -4.29 -17.81 -7.90
C TYR A 126 -4.10 -18.45 -9.27
N GLU A 127 -3.39 -17.79 -10.19
CA GLU A 127 -3.05 -18.35 -11.49
C GLU A 127 -2.18 -19.61 -11.36
N GLN A 128 -1.19 -19.61 -10.46
CA GLN A 128 -0.36 -20.79 -10.20
C GLN A 128 -1.16 -21.97 -9.64
N LEU A 129 -2.12 -21.71 -8.75
CA LEU A 129 -2.97 -22.73 -8.12
C LEU A 129 -4.00 -23.34 -9.09
N THR A 130 -4.57 -22.50 -9.95
CA THR A 130 -5.78 -22.86 -10.72
C THR A 130 -5.55 -22.97 -12.22
N GLY A 131 -4.48 -22.36 -12.74
CA GLY A 131 -4.23 -22.17 -14.17
C GLY A 131 -5.18 -21.17 -14.84
N THR A 132 -5.83 -20.29 -14.06
CA THR A 132 -6.80 -19.30 -14.53
C THR A 132 -6.61 -17.96 -13.83
N VAL A 133 -7.04 -16.87 -14.46
CA VAL A 133 -7.04 -15.52 -13.87
C VAL A 133 -7.97 -15.47 -12.65
N LEU A 134 -7.59 -14.69 -11.64
CA LEU A 134 -8.41 -14.40 -10.46
C LEU A 134 -9.82 -13.92 -10.88
N PRO A 135 -10.89 -14.49 -10.31
CA PRO A 135 -12.24 -14.08 -10.65
C PRO A 135 -12.56 -12.69 -10.08
N ASP A 136 -13.62 -12.08 -10.59
CA ASP A 136 -14.18 -10.85 -10.05
C ASP A 136 -14.43 -10.96 -8.53
N LEU A 137 -13.89 -9.99 -7.80
CA LEU A 137 -13.91 -10.00 -6.33
C LEU A 137 -15.28 -9.64 -5.76
N GLY A 138 -16.21 -9.12 -6.57
CA GLY A 138 -17.52 -8.64 -6.12
C GLY A 138 -17.45 -7.42 -5.21
N LEU A 139 -16.36 -6.65 -5.29
CA LEU A 139 -16.20 -5.38 -4.58
C LEU A 139 -16.93 -4.25 -5.34
N PRO A 140 -17.29 -3.15 -4.65
CA PRO A 140 -17.74 -1.94 -5.32
C PRO A 140 -16.70 -1.44 -6.33
N GLU A 141 -17.15 -0.70 -7.34
CA GLU A 141 -16.26 -0.02 -8.26
C GLU A 141 -15.35 0.95 -7.50
N ALA A 142 -14.08 1.00 -7.89
CA ALA A 142 -13.10 1.91 -7.33
C ALA A 142 -13.57 3.37 -7.44
N PRO A 143 -13.22 4.25 -6.49
CA PRO A 143 -13.50 5.67 -6.62
C PRO A 143 -12.83 6.22 -7.89
N ALA A 144 -13.57 7.04 -8.64
CA ALA A 144 -13.04 7.65 -9.88
C ALA A 144 -12.05 8.80 -9.61
N ASP A 145 -12.12 9.39 -8.42
CA ASP A 145 -11.26 10.49 -7.97
C ASP A 145 -10.80 10.18 -6.54
N PRO A 146 -9.61 10.68 -6.11
CA PRO A 146 -9.16 10.49 -4.74
C PRO A 146 -10.13 11.15 -3.74
N GLU A 147 -10.37 10.46 -2.62
CA GLU A 147 -11.22 10.97 -1.56
C GLU A 147 -10.54 12.12 -0.79
N GLY A 148 -11.37 12.96 -0.16
CA GLY A 148 -10.90 14.08 0.67
C GLY A 148 -10.85 15.42 -0.06
N VAL A 149 -10.09 16.36 0.49
CA VAL A 149 -9.96 17.73 -0.06
C VAL A 149 -8.81 17.75 -1.06
N ALA A 150 -9.16 18.00 -2.32
CA ALA A 150 -8.20 18.17 -3.41
C ALA A 150 -7.05 19.11 -3.04
N LEU A 151 -5.85 18.75 -3.48
CA LEU A 151 -4.62 19.44 -3.16
C LEU A 151 -3.82 19.65 -4.44
N ASP A 152 -3.20 20.83 -4.57
CA ASP A 152 -2.20 21.05 -5.61
C ASP A 152 -0.89 20.41 -5.15
N LEU A 153 -0.57 19.24 -5.69
CA LEU A 153 0.59 18.45 -5.27
C LEU A 153 1.93 19.10 -5.70
N GLU A 154 1.92 19.99 -6.69
CA GLU A 154 3.13 20.71 -7.11
C GLU A 154 3.43 21.93 -6.22
N ASP A 155 2.45 22.37 -5.40
CA ASP A 155 2.63 23.46 -4.44
C ASP A 155 3.22 22.92 -3.12
N THR A 156 4.53 23.07 -2.98
CA THR A 156 5.26 22.66 -1.78
C THR A 156 4.78 23.35 -0.50
N GLY A 157 4.27 24.58 -0.59
CA GLY A 157 3.67 25.27 0.55
C GLY A 157 2.36 24.61 0.97
N ALA A 158 1.54 24.20 -0.01
CA ALA A 158 0.30 23.48 0.26
C ALA A 158 0.55 22.08 0.85
N LEU A 159 1.61 21.38 0.42
CA LEU A 159 2.05 20.12 1.02
C LEU A 159 2.51 20.32 2.47
N ALA A 160 3.36 21.31 2.74
CA ALA A 160 3.83 21.63 4.08
C ALA A 160 2.70 22.03 5.04
N ASP A 161 1.72 22.80 4.56
CA ASP A 161 0.54 23.17 5.35
C ASP A 161 -0.40 21.98 5.60
N ARG A 162 -0.49 21.03 4.66
CA ARG A 162 -1.37 19.86 4.76
C ARG A 162 -0.78 18.79 5.68
N LEU A 163 0.50 18.47 5.51
CA LEU A 163 1.22 17.40 6.23
C LEU A 163 2.47 17.96 6.92
N PRO A 164 2.31 18.82 7.94
CA PRO A 164 3.43 19.56 8.52
C PRO A 164 4.47 18.68 9.21
N ARG A 165 4.07 17.60 9.91
CA ARG A 165 5.04 16.71 10.58
C ARG A 165 5.84 15.92 9.55
N LEU A 166 5.17 15.41 8.52
CA LEU A 166 5.82 14.64 7.47
C LEU A 166 6.78 15.52 6.67
N TRP A 167 6.33 16.73 6.33
CA TRP A 167 7.15 17.73 5.67
C TRP A 167 8.39 18.07 6.49
N ASP A 168 8.23 18.46 7.76
CA ASP A 168 9.36 18.84 8.63
C ASP A 168 10.38 17.70 8.77
N ARG A 169 9.92 16.44 8.79
CA ARG A 169 10.81 15.27 8.93
C ARG A 169 11.59 14.94 7.65
N PHE A 170 10.95 14.97 6.49
CA PHE A 170 11.53 14.44 5.24
C PHE A 170 11.95 15.52 4.23
N ARG A 171 11.49 16.76 4.40
CA ARG A 171 11.77 17.91 3.50
C ARG A 171 12.14 19.19 4.25
N GLY A 172 11.99 19.23 5.57
CA GLY A 172 12.44 20.34 6.42
C GLY A 172 13.97 20.45 6.46
N GLU A 173 14.48 21.66 6.27
CA GLU A 173 15.91 22.01 6.48
C GLU A 173 16.25 22.23 7.95
#